data_AF-A0A0C9RUP6-F1
#
_entry.id   AF-A0A0C9RUP6-F1
#
_cell.length_a   1.000
_cell.length_b   1.000
_cell.length_c   1.000
_cell.angle_alpha   90.00
_cell.angle_beta   90.00
_cell.angle_gamma   90.00
#
_symmetry.space_group_name_H-M   'P 1'
#
loop_
_entity.id
_entity.type
_entity.pdbx_description
1 polymer ?
#
loop_
_entity_poly.entity_id
_entity_poly.type
_entity_poly.pdbx_seq_one_letter_code
_entity_poly.pdbx_strand_id
1 'polypeptide(L)'
;MDTLEARKQRLEEAFTALDTQRVILDKCTLQWRELSGHYGSLEQSLDKKFEELAEKEKTLEIKTKEMEELLEKREQSIEDNEKNYIARAEEQKKSALEAIEKGKGESELKFLCQKMDAEGLWKYMAEHRRDVQAVRTELPAALECAVDPARLVLEFIEGFYGKNGEEKGENSKKVFLGLADKRRACSLLLESVVSVLADPVLGADRPVVAEGFKQRAKVIAEEWRSKIDVEGDPKPLEVQAFFAACGHLWNCA
;
A
#
# COMPACT_ATOMS: atom_id res chain seq x y z
N MET A 1 -19.06 62.76 88.30
CA MET A 1 -18.30 61.53 87.94
C MET A 1 -18.99 60.79 86.80
N ASP A 2 -20.33 60.68 86.81
CA ASP A 2 -21.11 59.90 85.83
C ASP A 2 -20.91 60.26 84.34
N THR A 3 -20.60 61.52 84.02
CA THR A 3 -20.35 61.96 82.63
C THR A 3 -18.99 61.56 82.08
N LEU A 4 -18.00 61.28 82.93
CA LEU A 4 -16.67 60.82 82.50
C LEU A 4 -16.69 59.32 82.20
N GLU A 5 -17.32 58.54 83.08
CA GLU A 5 -17.42 57.09 82.90
C GLU A 5 -18.24 56.74 81.64
N ALA A 6 -19.33 57.48 81.38
CA ALA A 6 -20.11 57.34 80.14
C ALA A 6 -19.30 57.67 78.87
N ARG A 7 -18.35 58.61 78.93
CA ARG A 7 -17.46 58.94 77.79
C ARG A 7 -16.41 57.86 77.57
N LYS A 8 -15.87 57.32 78.66
CA LYS A 8 -14.90 56.22 78.63
C LYS A 8 -15.54 54.96 78.04
N GLN A 9 -16.74 54.60 78.49
CA GLN A 9 -17.49 53.47 77.96
C GLN A 9 -17.77 53.63 76.45
N ARG A 10 -18.22 54.81 76.01
CA ARG A 10 -18.42 55.08 74.57
C ARG A 10 -17.13 54.96 73.76
N LEU A 11 -16.00 55.35 74.33
CA LEU A 11 -14.69 55.22 73.67
C LEU A 11 -14.27 53.75 73.56
N GLU A 12 -14.47 52.96 74.61
CA GLU A 12 -14.23 51.51 74.59
C GLU A 12 -15.13 50.81 73.54
N GLU A 13 -16.42 51.14 73.52
CA GLU A 13 -17.36 50.66 72.50
C GLU A 13 -16.90 51.05 71.08
N ALA A 14 -16.44 52.28 70.87
CA ALA A 14 -15.91 52.72 69.58
C ALA A 14 -14.63 51.97 69.17
N PHE A 15 -13.71 51.71 70.11
CA PHE A 15 -12.50 50.93 69.84
C PHE A 15 -12.82 49.48 69.51
N THR A 16 -13.76 48.85 70.22
CA THR A 16 -14.21 47.48 69.90
C THR A 16 -14.89 47.41 68.52
N ALA A 17 -15.70 48.41 68.16
CA ALA A 17 -16.31 48.49 66.83
C ALA A 17 -15.24 48.68 65.73
N LEU A 18 -14.20 49.47 66.00
CA LEU A 18 -13.08 49.64 65.08
C LEU A 18 -12.27 48.35 64.91
N ASP A 19 -12.04 47.61 65.99
CA ASP A 19 -11.31 46.33 65.94
C ASP A 19 -12.11 45.25 65.18
N THR A 20 -13.44 45.20 65.36
CA THR A 20 -14.28 44.28 64.56
C THR A 20 -14.28 44.64 63.07
N GLN A 21 -14.32 45.94 62.72
CA GLN A 21 -14.19 46.39 61.34
C GLN A 21 -12.83 46.03 60.74
N ARG A 22 -11.74 46.16 61.50
CA ARG A 22 -10.40 45.75 61.08
C ARG A 22 -10.37 44.26 60.72
N VAL A 23 -10.92 43.38 61.55
CA VAL A 23 -10.96 41.93 61.28
C VAL A 23 -11.72 41.61 59.99
N ILE A 24 -12.82 42.33 59.71
CA ILE A 24 -13.57 42.16 58.46
C ILE A 24 -12.73 42.60 57.26
N LEU A 25 -12.03 43.74 57.35
CA LEU A 25 -11.14 44.21 56.29
C LEU A 25 -9.99 43.23 56.03
N ASP A 26 -9.41 42.66 57.08
CA ASP A 26 -8.35 41.65 56.97
C ASP A 26 -8.86 40.39 56.24
N LYS A 27 -10.08 39.93 56.58
CA LYS A 27 -10.73 38.81 55.90
C LYS A 27 -11.02 39.12 54.42
N CYS A 28 -11.61 40.27 54.12
CA CYS A 28 -11.87 40.70 52.74
C CYS A 28 -10.58 40.81 51.93
N THR A 29 -9.52 41.34 52.52
CA THR A 29 -8.20 41.46 51.88
C THR A 29 -7.62 40.09 51.54
N LEU A 30 -7.73 39.11 52.45
CA LEU A 30 -7.28 37.74 52.20
C LEU A 30 -8.07 37.10 51.05
N GLN A 31 -9.40 37.18 51.09
CA GLN A 31 -10.26 36.61 50.05
C GLN A 31 -10.00 37.24 48.68
N TRP A 32 -9.77 38.55 48.62
CA TRP A 32 -9.38 39.22 47.39
C TRP A 32 -8.06 38.69 46.83
N ARG A 33 -7.05 38.49 47.69
CA ARG A 33 -5.75 37.94 47.29
C ARG A 33 -5.87 36.53 46.75
N GLU A 34 -6.65 35.67 47.41
CA GLU A 34 -6.91 34.29 46.96
C GLU A 34 -7.63 34.28 45.61
N LEU A 35 -8.69 35.08 45.45
CA LEU A 35 -9.45 35.18 44.21
C LEU A 35 -8.58 35.70 43.06
N SER A 36 -7.81 36.77 43.30
CA SER A 36 -6.92 37.34 42.29
C SER A 36 -5.81 36.36 41.90
N GLY A 37 -5.26 35.61 42.86
CA GLY A 37 -4.29 34.55 42.57
C GLY A 37 -4.88 33.42 41.73
N HIS A 38 -6.10 32.97 42.06
CA HIS A 38 -6.77 31.92 41.29
C HIS A 38 -7.13 32.38 39.87
N TYR A 39 -7.59 33.63 39.72
CA TYR A 39 -7.85 34.23 38.42
C TYR A 39 -6.57 34.30 37.58
N GLY A 40 -5.46 34.78 38.15
CA GLY A 40 -4.18 34.83 37.45
C GLY A 40 -3.66 33.44 37.05
N SER A 41 -3.87 32.42 37.89
CA SER A 41 -3.54 31.03 37.52
C SER A 41 -4.42 30.50 36.38
N LEU A 42 -5.71 30.87 36.35
CA LEU A 42 -6.63 30.48 35.29
C LEU A 42 -6.25 31.16 33.97
N GLU A 43 -5.96 32.46 34.01
CA GLU A 43 -5.51 33.26 32.87
C GLU A 43 -4.25 32.65 32.25
N GLN A 44 -3.21 32.37 33.05
CA GLN A 44 -2.00 31.70 32.58
C GLN A 44 -2.27 30.31 31.98
N SER A 45 -3.16 29.54 32.60
CA SER A 45 -3.53 28.22 32.07
C SER A 45 -4.27 28.33 30.74
N LEU A 46 -5.07 29.37 30.56
CA LEU A 46 -5.84 29.61 29.35
C LEU A 46 -4.92 30.07 28.21
N ASP A 47 -4.00 31.00 28.49
CA ASP A 47 -2.99 31.46 27.54
C ASP A 47 -2.15 30.30 27.02
N LYS A 48 -1.65 29.45 27.94
CA LYS A 48 -0.92 28.24 27.56
C LYS A 48 -1.74 27.32 26.66
N LYS A 49 -3.05 27.18 26.92
CA LYS A 49 -3.93 26.36 26.07
C LYS A 49 -4.13 26.96 24.69
N PHE A 50 -4.21 28.28 24.57
CA PHE A 50 -4.28 28.95 23.28
C PHE A 50 -2.98 28.77 22.48
N GLU A 51 -1.82 28.90 23.12
CA GLU A 51 -0.53 28.63 22.48
C GLU A 51 -0.42 27.18 21.99
N GLU A 52 -0.76 26.20 22.85
CA GLU A 52 -0.79 24.78 22.48
C GLU A 52 -1.73 24.49 21.30
N LEU A 53 -2.87 25.18 21.22
CA LEU A 53 -3.82 25.02 20.11
C LEU A 53 -3.31 25.67 18.82
N ALA A 54 -2.71 26.86 18.89
CA ALA A 54 -2.14 27.54 17.74
C ALA A 54 -0.98 26.72 17.11
N GLU A 55 -0.14 26.10 17.94
CA GLU A 55 0.93 25.20 17.46
C GLU A 55 0.37 23.96 16.76
N LYS A 56 -0.71 23.37 17.31
CA LYS A 56 -1.39 22.21 16.71
C LYS A 56 -2.06 22.57 15.39
N GLU A 57 -2.71 23.73 15.33
CA GLU A 57 -3.32 24.25 14.10
C GLU A 57 -2.27 24.39 12.99
N LYS A 58 -1.16 25.07 13.28
CA LYS A 58 -0.04 25.22 12.33
C LYS A 58 0.52 23.87 11.88
N THR A 59 0.63 22.90 12.79
CA THR A 59 1.10 21.55 12.45
C THR A 59 0.14 20.82 11.50
N LEU A 60 -1.18 20.96 11.73
CA LEU A 60 -2.18 20.37 10.86
C LEU A 60 -2.18 21.03 9.49
N GLU A 61 -2.05 22.35 9.41
CA GLU A 61 -1.94 23.07 8.13
C GLU A 61 -0.76 22.59 7.29
N ILE A 62 0.42 22.39 7.90
CA ILE A 62 1.60 21.88 7.20
C ILE A 62 1.33 20.46 6.67
N LYS A 63 0.80 19.57 7.53
CA LYS A 63 0.48 18.19 7.12
C LYS A 63 -0.55 18.12 6.00
N THR A 64 -1.55 19.00 6.03
CA THR A 64 -2.56 19.09 4.97
C THR A 64 -1.92 19.49 3.64
N LYS A 65 -1.05 20.52 3.63
CA LYS A 65 -0.32 20.94 2.42
C LYS A 65 0.58 19.83 1.88
N GLU A 66 1.33 19.15 2.75
CA GLU A 66 2.17 18.01 2.37
C GLU A 66 1.34 16.88 1.74
N MET A 67 0.16 16.59 2.29
CA MET A 67 -0.75 15.58 1.75
C MET A 67 -1.34 16.00 0.40
N GLU A 68 -1.71 17.27 0.24
CA GLU A 68 -2.21 17.83 -1.03
C GLU A 68 -1.15 17.71 -2.13
N GLU A 69 0.10 18.10 -1.87
CA GLU A 69 1.21 17.95 -2.83
C GLU A 69 1.47 16.49 -3.21
N LEU A 70 1.32 15.55 -2.26
CA LEU A 70 1.45 14.12 -2.53
C LEU A 70 0.32 13.60 -3.41
N LEU A 71 -0.92 14.09 -3.20
CA LEU A 71 -2.07 13.71 -4.02
C LEU A 71 -1.95 14.25 -5.45
N GLU A 72 -1.53 15.50 -5.63
CA GLU A 72 -1.30 16.08 -6.96
C GLU A 72 -0.24 15.30 -7.74
N LYS A 73 0.88 14.95 -7.09
CA LYS A 73 1.91 14.09 -7.71
C LYS A 73 1.37 12.71 -8.12
N ARG A 74 0.47 12.13 -7.32
CA ARG A 74 -0.17 10.85 -7.65
C ARG A 74 -1.13 10.98 -8.82
N GLU A 75 -1.92 12.04 -8.85
CA GLU A 75 -2.88 12.30 -9.93
C GLU A 75 -2.16 12.46 -11.26
N GLN A 76 -1.07 13.25 -11.30
CA GLN A 76 -0.25 13.37 -12.51
C GLN A 76 0.34 12.02 -12.95
N SER A 77 0.85 11.22 -11.99
CA SER A 77 1.39 9.89 -12.30
C SER A 77 0.32 8.94 -12.86
N ILE A 78 -0.93 9.02 -12.37
CA ILE A 78 -2.03 8.21 -12.91
C ILE A 78 -2.37 8.69 -14.32
N GLU A 79 -2.50 9.99 -14.55
CA GLU A 79 -2.80 10.56 -15.87
C GLU A 79 -1.74 10.16 -16.91
N ASP A 80 -0.45 10.25 -16.55
CA ASP A 80 0.65 9.85 -17.43
C ASP A 80 0.61 8.35 -17.73
N ASN A 81 0.31 7.52 -16.73
CA ASN A 81 0.16 6.07 -16.91
C ASN A 81 -1.04 5.75 -17.82
N GLU A 82 -2.19 6.41 -17.62
CA GLU A 82 -3.38 6.23 -18.47
C GLU A 82 -3.09 6.61 -19.93
N LYS A 83 -2.43 7.75 -20.17
CA LYS A 83 -1.97 8.14 -21.51
C LYS A 83 -1.07 7.07 -22.13
N ASN A 84 -0.13 6.53 -21.36
CA ASN A 84 0.76 5.46 -21.82
C ASN A 84 -0.01 4.17 -22.17
N TYR A 85 -0.99 3.76 -21.36
CA TYR A 85 -1.83 2.59 -21.63
C TYR A 85 -2.67 2.77 -22.90
N ILE A 86 -3.28 3.95 -23.09
CA ILE A 86 -4.07 4.26 -24.28
C ILE A 86 -3.18 4.23 -25.53
N ALA A 87 -2.01 4.88 -25.49
CA ALA A 87 -1.07 4.89 -26.62
C ALA A 87 -0.61 3.47 -27.00
N ARG A 88 -0.31 2.62 -26.02
CA ARG A 88 0.05 1.21 -26.26
C ARG A 88 -1.10 0.43 -26.90
N ALA A 89 -2.33 0.61 -26.41
CA ALA A 89 -3.50 -0.06 -26.97
C ALA A 89 -3.78 0.37 -28.42
N GLU A 90 -3.61 1.66 -28.74
CA GLU A 90 -3.74 2.18 -30.11
C GLU A 90 -2.67 1.63 -31.05
N GLU A 91 -1.41 1.56 -30.60
CA GLU A 91 -0.31 0.99 -31.38
C GLU A 91 -0.51 -0.51 -31.62
N GLN A 92 -0.93 -1.27 -30.60
CA GLN A 92 -1.26 -2.68 -30.74
C GLN A 92 -2.40 -2.90 -31.75
N LYS A 93 -3.46 -2.09 -31.67
CA LYS A 93 -4.57 -2.13 -32.64
C LYS A 93 -4.08 -1.86 -34.06
N LYS A 94 -3.22 -0.85 -34.24
CA LYS A 94 -2.64 -0.51 -35.55
C LYS A 94 -1.77 -1.64 -36.08
N SER A 95 -0.89 -2.19 -35.25
CA SER A 95 -0.01 -3.30 -35.60
C SER A 95 -0.80 -4.56 -36.01
N ALA A 96 -1.86 -4.89 -35.27
CA ALA A 96 -2.73 -6.02 -35.58
C ALA A 96 -3.46 -5.85 -36.92
N LEU A 97 -3.97 -4.64 -37.21
CA LEU A 97 -4.58 -4.33 -38.51
C LEU A 97 -3.58 -4.47 -39.67
N GLU A 98 -2.35 -3.98 -39.50
CA GLU A 98 -1.30 -4.13 -40.51
C GLU A 98 -0.86 -5.59 -40.70
N ALA A 99 -0.84 -6.40 -39.65
CA ALA A 99 -0.51 -7.82 -39.72
C ALA A 99 -1.56 -8.61 -40.53
N ILE A 100 -2.84 -8.30 -40.32
CA ILE A 100 -3.97 -8.85 -41.11
C ILE A 100 -3.83 -8.47 -42.58
N GLU A 101 -3.52 -7.20 -42.88
CA GLU A 101 -3.36 -6.70 -44.26
C GLU A 101 -2.15 -7.33 -44.97
N LYS A 102 -1.03 -7.49 -44.26
CA LYS A 102 0.23 -8.00 -44.82
C LYS A 102 0.32 -9.53 -44.86
N GLY A 103 -0.67 -10.25 -44.32
CA GLY A 103 -0.67 -11.71 -44.23
C GLY A 103 0.52 -12.30 -43.46
N LYS A 104 1.16 -11.51 -42.60
CA LYS A 104 2.29 -11.94 -41.76
C LYS A 104 1.71 -12.67 -40.55
N GLY A 105 1.90 -13.98 -40.48
CA GLY A 105 1.61 -14.74 -39.27
C GLY A 105 2.48 -14.22 -38.13
N GLU A 106 1.85 -13.68 -37.09
CA GLU A 106 2.54 -13.37 -35.84
C GLU A 106 3.07 -14.66 -35.20
N SER A 107 4.15 -14.57 -34.42
CA SER A 107 4.58 -15.74 -33.65
C SER A 107 3.45 -16.16 -32.70
N GLU A 108 3.24 -17.47 -32.57
CA GLU A 108 2.16 -18.03 -31.75
C GLU A 108 2.23 -17.51 -30.31
N LEU A 109 3.45 -17.33 -29.77
CA LEU A 109 3.68 -16.74 -28.45
C LEU A 109 3.18 -15.30 -28.33
N LYS A 110 3.43 -14.47 -29.35
CA LYS A 110 2.97 -13.07 -29.39
C LYS A 110 1.45 -13.00 -29.49
N PHE A 111 0.84 -13.85 -30.32
CA PHE A 111 -0.61 -13.94 -30.45
C PHE A 111 -1.28 -14.32 -29.12
N LEU A 112 -0.73 -15.31 -28.41
CA LEU A 112 -1.23 -15.72 -27.09
C LEU A 112 -1.15 -14.60 -26.05
N CYS A 113 -0.05 -13.83 -26.05
CA CYS A 113 0.12 -12.68 -25.15
C CYS A 113 -0.86 -11.54 -25.48
N GLN A 114 -1.04 -11.19 -26.76
CA GLN A 114 -2.01 -10.18 -27.20
C GLN A 114 -3.45 -10.55 -26.84
N LYS A 115 -3.81 -11.82 -27.02
CA LYS A 115 -5.16 -12.34 -26.69
C LYS A 115 -5.40 -12.45 -25.19
N MET A 116 -4.38 -12.23 -24.35
CA MET A 116 -4.42 -12.49 -22.90
C MET A 116 -4.81 -13.94 -22.58
N ASP A 117 -4.31 -14.90 -23.37
CA ASP A 117 -4.67 -16.33 -23.25
C ASP A 117 -3.69 -17.09 -22.35
N ALA A 118 -3.90 -17.00 -21.04
CA ALA A 118 -3.05 -17.64 -20.04
C ALA A 118 -2.99 -19.18 -20.17
N GLU A 119 -4.12 -19.83 -20.47
CA GLU A 119 -4.20 -21.29 -20.63
C GLU A 119 -3.48 -21.74 -21.92
N GLY A 120 -3.64 -21.00 -23.02
CA GLY A 120 -2.91 -21.24 -24.26
C GLY A 120 -1.41 -21.00 -24.11
N LEU A 121 -1.00 -19.94 -23.41
CA LEU A 121 0.41 -19.67 -23.09
C LEU A 121 1.04 -20.82 -22.30
N TRP A 122 0.31 -21.38 -21.33
CA TRP A 122 0.76 -22.54 -20.57
C TRP A 122 0.97 -23.76 -21.46
N LYS A 123 0.01 -24.04 -22.35
CA LYS A 123 0.09 -25.16 -23.28
C LYS A 123 1.26 -25.01 -24.26
N TYR A 124 1.50 -23.80 -24.75
CA TYR A 124 2.63 -23.49 -25.62
C TYR A 124 3.97 -23.75 -24.92
N MET A 125 4.16 -23.25 -23.70
CA MET A 125 5.41 -23.46 -22.94
C MET A 125 5.65 -24.94 -22.62
N ALA A 126 4.58 -25.70 -22.41
CA ALA A 126 4.62 -27.13 -22.20
C ALA A 126 5.04 -27.93 -23.43
N GLU A 127 4.55 -27.54 -24.61
CA GLU A 127 4.91 -28.16 -25.89
C GLU A 127 6.37 -27.84 -26.26
N HIS A 128 6.85 -26.63 -25.94
CA HIS A 128 8.20 -26.15 -26.21
C HIS A 128 9.21 -26.42 -25.07
N ARG A 129 8.97 -27.44 -24.23
CA ARG A 129 9.81 -27.76 -23.05
C ARG A 129 11.28 -28.08 -23.37
N ARG A 130 11.60 -28.42 -24.62
CA ARG A 130 12.96 -28.70 -25.11
C ARG A 130 13.66 -27.44 -25.64
N ASP A 131 12.89 -26.44 -26.04
CA ASP A 131 13.36 -25.22 -26.70
C ASP A 131 13.31 -24.01 -25.76
N VAL A 132 13.60 -24.25 -24.48
CA VAL A 132 13.49 -23.24 -23.41
C VAL A 132 14.30 -21.97 -23.69
N GLN A 133 15.44 -22.09 -24.36
CA GLN A 133 16.25 -20.92 -24.69
C GLN A 133 15.57 -20.04 -25.75
N ALA A 134 14.89 -20.63 -26.73
CA ALA A 134 14.13 -19.89 -27.74
C ALA A 134 12.93 -19.18 -27.11
N VAL A 135 12.19 -19.88 -26.24
CA VAL A 135 11.08 -19.29 -25.48
C VAL A 135 11.60 -18.13 -24.60
N ARG A 136 12.70 -18.32 -23.88
CA ARG A 136 13.28 -17.27 -23.01
C ARG A 136 13.68 -16.00 -23.79
N THR A 137 14.15 -16.13 -25.03
CA THR A 137 14.52 -14.97 -25.85
C THR A 137 13.33 -14.23 -26.45
N GLU A 138 12.24 -14.94 -26.77
CA GLU A 138 11.06 -14.36 -27.42
C GLU A 138 10.02 -13.85 -26.41
N LEU A 139 9.96 -14.46 -25.22
CA LEU A 139 8.93 -14.21 -24.21
C LEU A 139 8.86 -12.76 -23.72
N PRO A 140 9.98 -12.04 -23.45
CA PRO A 140 9.91 -10.63 -23.04
C PRO A 140 9.23 -9.75 -24.09
N ALA A 141 9.63 -9.89 -25.37
CA ALA A 141 9.06 -9.12 -26.48
C ALA A 141 7.59 -9.49 -26.74
N ALA A 142 7.22 -10.75 -26.52
CA ALA A 142 5.82 -11.18 -26.60
C ALA A 142 4.97 -10.61 -25.45
N LEU A 143 5.49 -10.57 -24.22
CA LEU A 143 4.81 -10.01 -23.06
C LEU A 143 4.60 -8.50 -23.17
N GLU A 144 5.51 -7.76 -23.81
CA GLU A 144 5.30 -6.33 -24.14
C GLU A 144 4.08 -6.11 -25.06
N CYS A 145 3.66 -7.15 -25.80
CA CYS A 145 2.47 -7.11 -26.64
C CYS A 145 1.19 -7.47 -25.88
N ALA A 146 1.26 -7.88 -24.61
CA ALA A 146 0.08 -8.07 -23.79
C ALA A 146 -0.50 -6.73 -23.35
N VAL A 147 -1.82 -6.66 -23.22
CA VAL A 147 -2.53 -5.44 -22.75
C VAL A 147 -2.22 -5.19 -21.27
N ASP A 148 -2.18 -6.27 -20.47
CA ASP A 148 -1.84 -6.23 -19.05
C ASP A 148 -0.93 -7.43 -18.70
N PRO A 149 0.39 -7.28 -18.82
CA PRO A 149 1.34 -8.37 -18.56
C PRO A 149 1.24 -8.89 -17.11
N ALA A 150 0.97 -8.02 -16.15
CA ALA A 150 0.86 -8.40 -14.74
C ALA A 150 -0.34 -9.32 -14.49
N ARG A 151 -1.50 -8.96 -15.06
CA ARG A 151 -2.70 -9.80 -15.01
C ARG A 151 -2.52 -11.13 -15.73
N LEU A 152 -1.93 -11.11 -16.93
CA LEU A 152 -1.68 -12.33 -17.70
C LEU A 152 -0.82 -13.33 -16.91
N VAL A 153 0.26 -12.85 -16.29
CA VAL A 153 1.14 -13.69 -15.48
C VAL A 153 0.43 -14.23 -14.24
N LEU A 154 -0.42 -13.42 -13.58
CA LEU A 154 -1.21 -13.89 -12.45
C LEU A 154 -2.23 -14.96 -12.85
N GLU A 155 -2.97 -14.79 -13.95
CA GLU A 155 -3.92 -15.78 -14.44
C GLU A 155 -3.21 -17.08 -14.86
N PHE A 156 -2.02 -16.98 -15.46
CA PHE A 156 -1.17 -18.14 -15.78
C PHE A 156 -0.77 -18.93 -14.52
N ILE A 157 -0.35 -18.21 -13.48
CA ILE A 157 0.09 -18.76 -12.19
C ILE A 157 -1.10 -19.36 -11.43
N GLU A 158 -2.26 -18.70 -11.41
CA GLU A 158 -3.49 -19.22 -10.80
C GLU A 158 -3.98 -20.51 -11.48
N GLY A 159 -3.98 -20.55 -12.81
CA GLY A 159 -4.39 -21.73 -13.60
C GLY A 159 -3.57 -22.98 -13.30
N PHE A 160 -2.32 -22.80 -12.84
CA PHE A 160 -1.40 -23.89 -12.53
C PHE A 160 -1.75 -24.62 -11.21
N TYR A 161 -2.17 -23.91 -10.15
CA TYR A 161 -2.36 -24.49 -8.81
C TYR A 161 -3.79 -24.40 -8.24
N GLY A 162 -4.67 -23.57 -8.81
CA GLY A 162 -6.05 -23.40 -8.34
C GLY A 162 -7.01 -24.52 -8.78
N LYS A 163 -6.68 -25.26 -9.84
CA LYS A 163 -7.56 -26.31 -10.43
C LYS A 163 -7.09 -27.76 -10.24
N ASN A 164 -5.87 -28.00 -9.75
CA ASN A 164 -5.24 -29.33 -9.80
C ASN A 164 -5.30 -30.15 -8.50
N GLY A 165 -6.24 -29.86 -7.61
CA GLY A 165 -6.42 -30.62 -6.36
C GLY A 165 -7.21 -31.93 -6.51
N GLU A 166 -8.04 -32.08 -7.54
CA GLU A 166 -8.96 -33.22 -7.67
C GLU A 166 -9.21 -33.62 -9.13
N GLU A 167 -8.31 -34.38 -9.74
CA GLU A 167 -8.69 -35.26 -10.86
C GLU A 167 -8.11 -36.65 -10.62
N LYS A 168 -8.76 -37.41 -9.72
CA LYS A 168 -8.76 -38.88 -9.79
C LYS A 168 -9.59 -39.27 -11.01
N GLY A 169 -8.94 -39.46 -12.16
CA GLY A 169 -9.60 -39.92 -13.37
C GLY A 169 -8.61 -40.61 -14.28
N GLU A 170 -8.54 -41.93 -14.19
CA GLU A 170 -7.90 -42.78 -15.18
C GLU A 170 -8.51 -42.51 -16.57
N ASN A 171 -7.66 -42.56 -17.60
CA ASN A 171 -7.99 -42.42 -19.02
C ASN A 171 -8.34 -41.01 -19.53
N SER A 172 -7.30 -40.19 -19.68
CA SER A 172 -7.14 -39.34 -20.87
C SER A 172 -5.66 -39.17 -21.16
N LYS A 173 -5.23 -39.46 -22.40
CA LYS A 173 -3.89 -39.12 -22.92
C LYS A 173 -3.73 -37.59 -23.05
N LYS A 174 -3.80 -36.86 -21.94
CA LYS A 174 -3.31 -35.48 -21.84
C LYS A 174 -1.84 -35.57 -21.47
N VAL A 175 -1.01 -34.77 -22.13
CA VAL A 175 0.42 -34.64 -21.82
C VAL A 175 0.53 -34.22 -20.36
N PHE A 176 0.75 -35.18 -19.47
CA PHE A 176 0.92 -34.90 -18.05
C PHE A 176 2.33 -34.30 -17.89
N LEU A 177 2.41 -32.98 -17.97
CA LEU A 177 3.64 -32.28 -17.63
C LEU A 177 3.88 -32.44 -16.14
N GLY A 178 5.06 -32.91 -15.79
CA GLY A 178 5.47 -33.10 -14.41
C GLY A 178 5.42 -31.77 -13.65
N LEU A 179 5.31 -31.84 -12.33
CA LEU A 179 5.35 -30.67 -11.45
C LEU A 179 6.60 -29.79 -11.70
N ALA A 180 7.72 -30.42 -12.11
CA ALA A 180 8.97 -29.76 -12.50
C ALA A 180 8.85 -28.93 -13.79
N ASP A 181 8.22 -29.45 -14.85
CA ASP A 181 8.01 -28.71 -16.11
C ASP A 181 7.18 -27.45 -15.88
N LYS A 182 6.18 -27.56 -15.00
CA LYS A 182 5.29 -26.46 -14.63
C LYS A 182 6.02 -25.40 -13.78
N ARG A 183 6.83 -25.81 -12.79
CA ARG A 183 7.68 -24.89 -12.01
C ARG A 183 8.65 -24.14 -12.90
N ARG A 184 9.30 -24.84 -13.83
CA ARG A 184 10.23 -24.24 -14.81
C ARG A 184 9.53 -23.20 -15.68
N ALA A 185 8.31 -23.47 -16.17
CA ALA A 185 7.54 -22.51 -16.96
C ALA A 185 7.19 -21.25 -16.14
N CYS A 186 6.73 -21.40 -14.89
CA CYS A 186 6.46 -20.26 -14.02
C CYS A 186 7.71 -19.44 -13.69
N SER A 187 8.84 -20.08 -13.40
CA SER A 187 10.10 -19.37 -13.14
C SER A 187 10.54 -18.56 -14.36
N LEU A 188 10.47 -19.13 -15.57
CA LEU A 188 10.80 -18.42 -16.81
C LEU A 188 9.88 -17.23 -17.05
N LEU A 189 8.58 -17.39 -16.80
CA LEU A 189 7.60 -16.32 -16.97
C LEU A 189 7.86 -15.17 -15.98
N LEU A 190 8.06 -15.50 -14.69
CA LEU A 190 8.37 -14.51 -13.66
C LEU A 190 9.71 -13.80 -13.92
N GLU A 191 10.75 -14.51 -14.35
CA GLU A 191 12.02 -13.88 -14.75
C GLU A 191 11.82 -12.88 -15.90
N SER A 192 11.02 -13.25 -16.90
CA SER A 192 10.79 -12.40 -18.08
C SER A 192 9.89 -11.19 -17.81
N VAL A 193 8.97 -11.28 -16.86
CA VAL A 193 8.00 -10.20 -16.58
C VAL A 193 8.61 -9.07 -15.74
N VAL A 194 9.69 -9.35 -14.98
CA VAL A 194 10.43 -8.32 -14.20
C VAL A 194 10.92 -7.19 -15.10
N SER A 195 11.48 -7.50 -16.27
CA SER A 195 11.93 -6.47 -17.20
C SER A 195 10.78 -5.71 -17.87
N VAL A 196 9.64 -6.36 -18.05
CA VAL A 196 8.47 -5.78 -18.75
C VAL A 196 7.65 -4.86 -17.83
N LEU A 197 7.61 -5.17 -16.53
CA LEU A 197 6.87 -4.39 -15.53
C LEU A 197 7.73 -3.35 -14.81
N ALA A 198 9.00 -3.21 -15.18
CA ALA A 198 9.88 -2.19 -14.64
C ALA A 198 9.32 -0.79 -14.92
N ASP A 199 9.31 0.06 -13.89
CA ASP A 199 8.85 1.43 -14.02
C ASP A 199 9.83 2.24 -14.90
N PRO A 200 9.35 3.03 -15.87
CA PRO A 200 10.22 3.80 -16.77
C PRO A 200 11.10 4.85 -16.07
N VAL A 201 10.71 5.30 -14.86
CA VAL A 201 11.34 6.39 -14.11
C VAL A 201 12.06 5.86 -12.86
N LEU A 202 11.51 4.84 -12.21
CA LEU A 202 11.99 4.28 -10.94
C LEU A 202 12.66 2.90 -11.08
N GLY A 203 12.68 2.32 -12.28
CA GLY A 203 13.36 1.06 -12.57
C GLY A 203 12.65 -0.19 -12.04
N ALA A 204 13.37 -1.32 -12.02
CA ALA A 204 12.84 -2.64 -11.63
C ALA A 204 12.48 -2.76 -10.13
N ASP A 205 12.85 -1.79 -9.30
CA ASP A 205 12.61 -1.81 -7.85
C ASP A 205 11.17 -1.44 -7.45
N ARG A 206 10.36 -0.92 -8.39
CA ARG A 206 8.93 -0.64 -8.14
C ARG A 206 8.05 -1.02 -9.34
N PRO A 207 7.74 -2.32 -9.52
CA PRO A 207 6.91 -2.75 -10.63
C PRO A 207 5.50 -2.13 -10.57
N VAL A 208 5.00 -1.69 -11.72
CA VAL A 208 3.67 -1.06 -11.87
C VAL A 208 2.58 -2.13 -11.81
N VAL A 209 2.35 -2.64 -10.60
CA VAL A 209 1.33 -3.67 -10.32
C VAL A 209 0.35 -3.12 -9.30
N ALA A 210 -0.94 -3.16 -9.62
CA ALA A 210 -1.99 -2.70 -8.69
C ALA A 210 -1.96 -3.48 -7.38
N GLU A 211 -2.29 -2.82 -6.26
CA GLU A 211 -2.20 -3.43 -4.93
C GLU A 211 -3.07 -4.68 -4.79
N GLY A 212 -4.26 -4.71 -5.41
CA GLY A 212 -5.11 -5.89 -5.44
C GLY A 212 -4.47 -7.10 -6.11
N PHE A 213 -3.61 -6.89 -7.12
CA PHE A 213 -2.85 -7.96 -7.78
C PHE A 213 -1.72 -8.48 -6.89
N LYS A 214 -1.06 -7.61 -6.13
CA LYS A 214 -0.05 -8.03 -5.13
C LYS A 214 -0.67 -8.86 -4.02
N GLN A 215 -1.84 -8.44 -3.52
CA GLN A 215 -2.58 -9.19 -2.51
C GLN A 215 -3.00 -10.57 -3.02
N ARG A 216 -3.54 -10.65 -4.24
CA ARG A 216 -3.87 -11.95 -4.88
C ARG A 216 -2.62 -12.82 -5.03
N ALA A 217 -1.53 -12.26 -5.54
CA ALA A 217 -0.26 -12.97 -5.66
C ALA A 217 0.25 -13.51 -4.33
N LYS A 218 0.08 -12.74 -3.25
CA LYS A 218 0.45 -13.15 -1.90
C LYS A 218 -0.36 -14.35 -1.41
N VAL A 219 -1.69 -14.30 -1.57
CA VAL A 219 -2.58 -15.43 -1.19
C VAL A 219 -2.18 -16.70 -1.94
N ILE A 220 -1.95 -16.58 -3.25
CA ILE A 220 -1.50 -17.69 -4.08
C ILE A 220 -0.15 -18.24 -3.58
N ALA A 221 0.82 -17.37 -3.32
CA ALA A 221 2.14 -17.78 -2.83
C ALA A 221 2.07 -18.47 -1.45
N GLU A 222 1.19 -18.01 -0.54
CA GLU A 222 0.97 -18.62 0.77
C GLU A 222 0.29 -19.99 0.66
N GLU A 223 -0.75 -20.11 -0.18
CA GLU A 223 -1.38 -21.40 -0.49
C GLU A 223 -0.36 -22.40 -1.06
N TRP A 224 0.60 -21.94 -1.86
CA TRP A 224 1.61 -22.81 -2.45
C TRP A 224 2.69 -23.20 -1.45
N ARG A 225 3.10 -22.25 -0.61
CA ARG A 225 4.04 -22.51 0.48
C ARG A 225 3.52 -23.61 1.40
N SER A 226 2.23 -23.55 1.77
CA SER A 226 1.60 -24.58 2.61
C SER A 226 1.49 -25.95 1.92
N LYS A 227 1.23 -26.01 0.61
CA LYS A 227 1.20 -27.28 -0.16
C LYS A 227 2.58 -27.93 -0.31
N ILE A 228 3.64 -27.13 -0.42
CA ILE A 228 5.03 -27.63 -0.58
C ILE A 228 5.62 -28.15 0.73
N ASP A 229 5.35 -27.49 1.87
CA ASP A 229 5.88 -27.93 3.18
C ASP A 229 5.28 -29.27 3.65
N VAL A 230 4.16 -29.71 3.06
CA VAL A 230 3.54 -31.02 3.35
C VAL A 230 4.23 -32.19 2.62
N GLU A 231 4.99 -31.93 1.54
CA GLU A 231 5.59 -32.99 0.70
C GLU A 231 6.99 -33.47 1.15
N GLY A 232 7.57 -32.92 2.22
CA GLY A 232 8.69 -33.54 2.96
C GLY A 232 10.07 -33.66 2.28
N ASP A 233 10.21 -33.31 1.00
CA ASP A 233 11.49 -33.39 0.26
C ASP A 233 12.32 -32.09 0.28
N PRO A 234 13.66 -32.15 0.12
CA PRO A 234 14.51 -30.98 0.06
C PRO A 234 14.06 -30.03 -1.06
N LYS A 235 13.77 -28.77 -0.70
CA LYS A 235 13.21 -27.75 -1.61
C LYS A 235 14.08 -27.60 -2.87
N PRO A 236 13.58 -27.98 -4.06
CA PRO A 236 14.32 -27.81 -5.31
C PRO A 236 14.67 -26.33 -5.54
N LEU A 237 15.82 -26.04 -6.15
CA LEU A 237 16.28 -24.68 -6.47
C LEU A 237 15.21 -23.85 -7.22
N GLU A 238 14.40 -24.51 -8.02
CA GLU A 238 13.28 -23.93 -8.77
C GLU A 238 12.19 -23.33 -7.86
N VAL A 239 11.96 -23.94 -6.68
CA VAL A 239 11.01 -23.43 -5.68
C VAL A 239 11.56 -22.17 -5.01
N GLN A 240 12.86 -22.13 -4.73
CA GLN A 240 13.50 -20.92 -4.18
C GLN A 240 13.53 -19.78 -5.20
N ALA A 241 13.87 -20.07 -6.46
CA ALA A 241 13.85 -19.09 -7.55
C ALA A 241 12.44 -18.55 -7.78
N PHE A 242 11.42 -19.41 -7.72
CA PHE A 242 10.02 -19.01 -7.79
C PHE A 242 9.63 -18.02 -6.68
N PHE A 243 9.88 -18.37 -5.40
CA PHE A 243 9.55 -17.47 -4.28
C PHE A 243 10.37 -16.18 -4.28
N ALA A 244 11.63 -16.24 -4.70
CA ALA A 244 12.46 -15.05 -4.87
C ALA A 244 11.88 -14.11 -5.94
N ALA A 245 11.46 -14.65 -7.09
CA ALA A 245 10.84 -13.87 -8.15
C ALA A 245 9.48 -13.29 -7.71
N CYS A 246 8.66 -14.04 -6.99
CA CYS A 246 7.42 -13.51 -6.38
C CYS A 246 7.69 -12.42 -5.35
N GLY A 247 8.73 -12.56 -4.53
CA GLY A 247 9.16 -11.55 -3.57
C GLY A 247 9.56 -10.25 -4.25
N HIS A 248 10.35 -10.32 -5.32
CA HIS A 248 10.78 -9.16 -6.10
C HIS A 248 9.64 -8.49 -6.87
N LEU A 249 8.73 -9.27 -7.48
CA LEU A 249 7.64 -8.73 -8.30
C LEU A 249 6.48 -8.17 -7.47
N TRP A 250 6.21 -8.74 -6.30
CA TRP A 250 4.99 -8.47 -5.55
C TRP A 250 5.22 -8.02 -4.10
N ASN A 251 6.47 -7.81 -3.68
CA ASN A 251 6.82 -7.45 -2.29
C ASN A 251 6.16 -8.38 -1.26
N CYS A 252 6.07 -9.67 -1.58
CA CYS A 252 5.60 -10.71 -0.66
C CYS A 252 6.73 -11.12 0.29
N ALA A 253 7.16 -10.18 1.15
CA ALA A 253 7.97 -10.47 2.33
C ALA A 253 7.07 -10.64 3.56
#